data_AF-A0A1Q2KVD9-F1
#
_entry.id   AF-A0A1Q2KVD9-F1
#
_cell.length_a   1.000
_cell.length_b   1.000
_cell.length_c   1.000
_cell.angle_alpha   90.00
_cell.angle_beta   90.00
_cell.angle_gamma   90.00
#
_symmetry.space_group_name_H-M   'P 1'
#
loop_
_entity.id
_entity.type
_entity.pdbx_description
1 polymer ?
#
loop_
_entity_poly.entity_id
_entity_poly.type
_entity_poly.pdbx_seq_one_letter_code
_entity_poly.pdbx_strand_id
1 'polypeptide(L)'
;MHLHMMEQPKIAGLDELQLIVNELKAARWVYGPDKEDMEEDDEAWLLLTVIDSHQPEAAEQPVDTIRLLVHFLSEYGWHDDEEMQLHLEQLLSRASAFLPKHKRYRRTFRNWLRTAAGYSHNRNLAI
;
A
#
# COMPACT_ATOMS: atom_id res chain seq x y z
N MET A 1 39.20 -7.26 24.60
CA MET A 1 38.10 -7.95 23.88
C MET A 1 37.01 -6.91 23.64
N HIS A 2 36.94 -6.34 22.44
CA HIS A 2 35.88 -5.39 22.09
C HIS A 2 34.67 -6.19 21.58
N LEU A 3 33.61 -6.19 22.37
CA LEU A 3 32.31 -6.73 21.99
C LEU A 3 31.79 -5.90 20.81
N HIS A 4 31.72 -6.53 19.63
CA HIS A 4 30.85 -6.06 18.55
C HIS A 4 29.42 -6.12 19.05
N MET A 5 28.91 -4.97 19.50
CA MET A 5 27.49 -4.69 19.48
C MET A 5 27.09 -4.67 18.01
N MET A 6 26.64 -5.82 17.51
CA MET A 6 25.85 -5.84 16.29
C MET A 6 24.59 -5.04 16.61
N GLU A 7 24.49 -3.84 16.04
CA GLU A 7 23.23 -3.11 15.93
C GLU A 7 22.25 -4.04 15.23
N GLN A 8 21.37 -4.66 16.00
CA GLN A 8 20.23 -5.35 15.45
C GLN A 8 19.43 -4.30 14.69
N PRO A 9 19.02 -4.56 13.43
CA PRO A 9 18.09 -3.66 12.76
C PRO A 9 16.87 -3.57 13.67
N LYS A 10 16.54 -2.35 14.14
CA LYS A 10 15.29 -2.08 14.83
C LYS A 10 14.18 -2.67 13.96
N ILE A 11 13.67 -3.82 14.37
CA ILE A 11 12.39 -4.32 13.88
C ILE A 11 11.44 -3.20 14.27
N ALA A 12 10.98 -2.41 13.30
CA ALA A 12 9.93 -1.44 13.53
C ALA A 12 8.83 -2.18 14.30
N GLY A 13 8.51 -1.70 15.50
CA GLY A 13 7.56 -2.39 16.36
C GLY A 13 6.26 -2.59 15.59
N LEU A 14 5.58 -3.70 15.80
CA LEU A 14 4.27 -3.99 15.18
C LEU A 14 3.33 -2.77 15.26
N ASP A 15 3.46 -2.01 16.36
CA ASP A 15 2.76 -0.76 16.66
C ASP A 15 3.05 0.38 15.67
N GLU A 16 4.29 0.53 15.20
CA GLU A 16 4.69 1.59 14.27
C GLU A 16 4.15 1.31 12.86
N LEU A 17 4.17 0.05 12.44
CA LEU A 17 3.54 -0.37 11.17
C LEU A 17 2.03 -0.15 11.22
N GLN A 18 1.39 -0.49 12.34
CA GLN A 18 -0.04 -0.28 12.51
C GLN A 18 -0.41 1.21 12.51
N LEU A 19 0.42 2.06 13.12
CA LEU A 19 0.25 3.52 13.10
C LEU A 19 0.27 4.05 11.66
N ILE A 20 1.27 3.65 10.87
CA ILE A 20 1.42 4.07 9.47
C ILE A 20 0.22 3.59 8.63
N VAL A 21 -0.26 2.36 8.84
CA VAL A 21 -1.48 1.86 8.18
C VAL A 21 -2.67 2.76 8.49
N ASN A 22 -2.86 3.15 9.75
CA ASN A 22 -3.99 3.99 10.15
C ASN A 22 -3.90 5.39 9.54
N GLU A 23 -2.71 6.00 9.53
CA GLU A 23 -2.49 7.30 8.90
C GLU A 23 -2.72 7.25 7.38
N LEU A 24 -2.26 6.20 6.70
CA LEU A 24 -2.49 6.01 5.26
C LEU A 24 -3.97 5.78 4.94
N LYS A 25 -4.71 5.09 5.82
CA LYS A 25 -6.17 4.94 5.67
C LYS A 25 -6.87 6.28 5.83
N ALA A 26 -6.49 7.07 6.83
CA ALA A 26 -7.02 8.43 7.00
C ALA A 26 -6.69 9.30 5.78
N ALA A 27 -5.47 9.22 5.28
CA ALA A 27 -5.05 9.90 4.06
C ALA A 27 -5.89 9.47 2.84
N ARG A 28 -6.21 8.19 2.67
CA ARG A 28 -7.12 7.74 1.59
C ARG A 28 -8.50 8.39 1.66
N TRP A 29 -9.03 8.64 2.86
CA TRP A 29 -10.32 9.34 3.01
C TRP A 29 -10.24 10.85 2.71
N VAL A 30 -9.09 11.47 2.95
CA VAL A 30 -8.90 12.92 2.76
C VAL A 30 -8.45 13.25 1.34
N TYR A 31 -7.60 12.40 0.78
CA TYR A 31 -6.86 12.65 -0.45
C TYR A 31 -7.22 11.72 -1.60
N GLY A 32 -7.80 10.55 -1.31
CA GLY A 32 -8.17 9.58 -2.33
C GLY A 32 -9.51 9.93 -2.98
N PRO A 33 -9.68 9.63 -4.28
CA PRO A 33 -11.00 9.68 -4.94
C PRO A 33 -11.94 8.64 -4.33
N ASP A 34 -13.23 8.97 -4.33
CA ASP A 34 -14.27 8.08 -3.82
C ASP A 34 -14.49 6.89 -4.77
N LYS A 35 -15.02 5.80 -4.21
CA LYS A 35 -15.23 4.56 -4.98
C LYS A 35 -16.14 4.75 -6.19
N GLU A 36 -17.11 5.66 -6.08
CA GLU A 36 -18.05 6.00 -7.15
C GLU A 36 -17.35 6.68 -8.33
N ASP A 37 -16.36 7.54 -8.06
CA ASP A 37 -15.56 8.22 -9.10
C ASP A 37 -14.61 7.26 -9.84
N MET A 38 -14.40 6.06 -9.28
CA MET A 38 -13.47 5.07 -9.81
C MET A 38 -14.13 3.85 -10.43
N GLU A 39 -15.47 3.80 -10.53
CA GLU A 39 -16.16 2.65 -11.13
C GLU A 39 -15.77 2.43 -12.61
N GLU A 40 -15.34 3.48 -13.31
CA GLU A 40 -14.87 3.39 -14.70
C GLU A 40 -13.39 2.95 -14.83
N ASP A 41 -12.61 3.00 -13.74
CA ASP A 41 -11.23 2.49 -13.69
C ASP A 41 -11.18 1.14 -12.97
N ASP A 42 -11.25 0.07 -13.77
CA ASP A 42 -11.17 -1.32 -13.33
C ASP A 42 -9.97 -1.59 -12.40
N GLU A 43 -8.82 -0.92 -12.60
CA GLU A 43 -7.63 -1.13 -11.76
C GLU A 43 -7.76 -0.45 -10.41
N ALA A 44 -8.24 0.80 -10.40
CA ALA A 44 -8.41 1.57 -9.17
C ALA A 44 -9.52 1.00 -8.28
N TRP A 45 -10.65 0.61 -8.89
CA TRP A 45 -11.77 -0.04 -8.18
C TRP A 45 -11.37 -1.38 -7.57
N LEU A 46 -10.58 -2.19 -8.30
CA LEU A 46 -10.05 -3.45 -7.80
C LEU A 46 -9.13 -3.21 -6.59
N LEU A 47 -8.28 -2.19 -6.67
CA LEU A 47 -7.32 -1.85 -5.64
C LEU A 47 -8.02 -1.41 -4.34
N LEU A 48 -9.06 -0.58 -4.47
CA LEU A 48 -9.92 -0.19 -3.35
C LEU A 48 -10.64 -1.39 -2.73
N THR A 49 -11.16 -2.29 -3.55
CA THR A 49 -11.83 -3.51 -3.06
C THR A 49 -10.87 -4.42 -2.29
N VAL A 50 -9.61 -4.51 -2.73
CA VAL A 50 -8.56 -5.25 -1.99
C VAL A 50 -8.17 -4.54 -0.70
N ILE A 51 -8.07 -3.21 -0.70
CA ILE A 51 -7.79 -2.41 0.52
C ILE A 51 -8.92 -2.55 1.55
N ASP A 52 -10.18 -2.48 1.11
CA ASP A 52 -11.36 -2.54 1.98
C ASP A 52 -11.57 -3.95 2.56
N SER A 53 -11.17 -4.99 1.83
CA SER A 53 -11.18 -6.38 2.31
C SER A 53 -10.00 -6.73 3.22
N HIS A 54 -8.91 -5.94 3.20
CA HIS A 54 -7.80 -6.10 4.13
C HIS A 54 -8.15 -5.57 5.52
N GLN A 55 -8.49 -6.50 6.42
CA GLN A 55 -8.68 -6.20 7.83
C GLN A 55 -7.30 -6.05 8.51
N PRO A 56 -6.98 -4.88 9.08
CA PRO A 56 -5.69 -4.63 9.72
C PRO A 56 -5.50 -5.43 11.03
N GLU A 57 -6.58 -5.94 11.59
CA GLU A 57 -6.58 -6.77 12.80
C GLU A 57 -6.17 -8.22 12.51
N ALA A 58 -6.20 -8.64 11.24
CA ALA A 58 -5.61 -9.91 10.84
C ALA A 58 -4.09 -9.76 10.84
N ALA A 59 -3.39 -10.60 11.61
CA ALA A 59 -1.93 -10.59 11.78
C ALA A 59 -1.12 -10.74 10.48
N GLU A 60 -1.78 -10.94 9.34
CA GLU A 60 -1.15 -11.13 8.04
C GLU A 60 -0.90 -9.78 7.36
N GLN A 61 0.26 -9.23 7.73
CA GLN A 61 1.11 -8.31 6.97
C GLN A 61 0.63 -6.85 6.83
N PRO A 62 0.81 -6.02 7.89
CA PRO A 62 0.75 -4.56 7.82
C PRO A 62 1.54 -3.97 6.64
N VAL A 63 2.66 -4.61 6.27
CA VAL A 63 3.50 -4.21 5.13
C VAL A 63 2.76 -4.28 3.80
N ASP A 64 1.92 -5.29 3.57
CA ASP A 64 1.15 -5.42 2.32
C ASP A 64 0.03 -4.38 2.26
N THR A 65 -0.57 -4.06 3.42
CA THR A 65 -1.55 -2.96 3.52
C THR A 65 -0.90 -1.61 3.24
N ILE A 66 0.28 -1.33 3.82
CA ILE A 66 1.08 -0.14 3.52
C ILE A 66 1.39 -0.08 2.02
N ARG A 67 1.77 -1.22 1.44
CA ARG A 67 2.13 -1.33 0.02
C ARG A 67 0.98 -0.94 -0.90
N LEU A 68 -0.21 -1.44 -0.62
CA LEU A 68 -1.44 -1.13 -1.34
C LEU A 68 -1.78 0.36 -1.25
N LEU A 69 -1.82 0.89 -0.02
CA LEU A 69 -2.21 2.28 0.23
C LEU A 69 -1.22 3.28 -0.37
N VAL A 70 0.09 3.01 -0.26
CA VAL A 70 1.12 3.85 -0.88
C VAL A 70 0.95 3.89 -2.39
N HIS A 71 0.70 2.74 -3.03
CA HIS A 71 0.49 2.72 -4.48
C HIS A 71 -0.78 3.49 -4.88
N PHE A 72 -1.89 3.25 -4.18
CA PHE A 72 -3.15 3.96 -4.43
C PHE A 72 -2.98 5.47 -4.36
N LEU A 73 -2.49 5.96 -3.22
CA LEU A 73 -2.33 7.39 -2.98
C LEU A 73 -1.29 8.04 -3.90
N SER A 74 -0.26 7.30 -4.33
CA SER A 74 0.74 7.83 -5.27
C SER A 74 0.21 8.02 -6.70
N GLU A 75 -0.75 7.19 -7.11
CA GLU A 75 -1.30 7.25 -8.48
C GLU A 75 -2.58 8.09 -8.53
N TYR A 76 -3.35 8.11 -7.45
CA TYR A 76 -4.71 8.67 -7.43
C TYR A 76 -4.95 9.77 -6.40
N GLY A 77 -4.06 9.95 -5.42
CA GLY A 77 -4.25 10.92 -4.32
C GLY A 77 -3.74 12.33 -4.62
N TRP A 78 -3.71 12.76 -5.88
CA TRP A 78 -3.08 14.04 -6.25
C TRP A 78 -3.96 15.25 -5.91
N HIS A 79 -3.35 16.33 -5.42
CA HIS A 79 -4.05 17.59 -5.10
C HIS A 79 -3.40 18.81 -5.74
N ASP A 80 -4.25 19.76 -6.12
CA ASP A 80 -3.84 21.11 -6.58
C ASP A 80 -3.27 21.99 -5.45
N ASP A 81 -3.63 21.72 -4.19
CA ASP A 81 -3.14 22.46 -3.02
C ASP A 81 -1.74 21.98 -2.63
N GLU A 82 -0.77 22.90 -2.65
CA GLU A 82 0.65 22.60 -2.39
C GLU A 82 0.91 22.07 -0.97
N GLU A 83 0.19 22.56 0.05
CA GLU A 83 0.38 22.10 1.43
C GLU A 83 -0.17 20.69 1.61
N MET A 84 -1.33 20.41 1.02
CA MET A 84 -1.93 19.07 1.03
C MET A 84 -1.06 18.07 0.26
N GLN A 85 -0.57 18.44 -0.92
CA GLN A 85 0.30 17.59 -1.73
C GLN A 85 1.62 17.31 -1.00
N LEU A 86 2.23 18.32 -0.37
CA LEU A 86 3.47 18.14 0.41
C LEU A 86 3.25 17.21 1.61
N HIS A 87 2.12 17.36 2.31
CA HIS A 87 1.78 16.48 3.44
C HIS A 87 1.65 15.03 3.00
N LEU A 88 0.96 14.79 1.88
CA LEU A 88 0.82 13.46 1.30
C LEU A 88 2.18 12.86 0.90
N GLU A 89 3.02 13.63 0.22
CA GLU A 89 4.36 13.18 -0.19
C GLU A 89 5.25 12.80 1.00
N GLN A 90 5.20 13.57 2.09
CA GLN A 90 5.91 13.24 3.32
C GLN A 90 5.42 11.93 3.93
N LEU A 91 4.10 11.72 3.97
CA LEU A 91 3.50 10.49 4.46
C LEU A 91 3.90 9.28 3.59
N LEU A 92 3.83 9.42 2.27
CA LEU A 92 4.21 8.36 1.32
C LEU A 92 5.69 8.02 1.41
N SER A 93 6.56 9.02 1.57
CA SER A 93 8.00 8.85 1.76
C SER A 93 8.29 8.06 3.04
N ARG A 94 7.65 8.43 4.15
CA ARG A 94 7.76 7.72 5.43
C ARG A 94 7.26 6.28 5.33
N ALA A 95 6.09 6.07 4.72
CA ALA A 95 5.51 4.75 4.52
C ALA A 95 6.38 3.85 3.63
N SER A 96 6.99 4.42 2.58
CA SER A 96 7.88 3.70 1.66
C SER A 96 9.15 3.19 2.33
N ALA A 97 9.59 3.79 3.44
CA ALA A 97 10.74 3.31 4.20
C ALA A 97 10.52 1.91 4.81
N PHE A 98 9.26 1.52 5.03
CA PHE A 98 8.89 0.20 5.53
C PHE A 98 8.75 -0.85 4.42
N LEU A 99 8.78 -0.44 3.15
CA LEU A 99 8.60 -1.34 2.01
C LEU A 99 9.94 -1.91 1.52
N PRO A 100 10.02 -3.21 1.20
CA PRO A 100 11.23 -3.78 0.63
C PRO A 100 11.48 -3.20 -0.77
N LYS A 101 12.73 -2.76 -1.01
CA LYS A 101 13.16 -2.15 -2.28
C LYS A 101 13.25 -3.18 -3.42
N HIS A 102 12.12 -3.56 -4.02
CA HIS A 102 12.11 -4.46 -5.17
C HIS A 102 12.20 -3.71 -6.51
N LYS A 103 13.24 -4.00 -7.31
CA LYS A 103 13.48 -3.40 -8.66
C LYS A 103 12.39 -3.72 -9.71
N ARG A 104 11.45 -4.64 -9.46
CA ARG A 104 10.41 -5.10 -10.42
C ARG A 104 8.99 -5.07 -9.82
N TYR A 105 8.71 -4.00 -9.09
CA TYR A 105 7.52 -3.85 -8.26
C TYR A 105 6.20 -3.86 -9.05
N ARG A 106 6.01 -2.97 -10.03
CA ARG A 106 4.72 -2.79 -10.75
C ARG A 106 4.12 -4.07 -11.34
N ARG A 107 4.91 -4.90 -12.04
CA ARG A 107 4.40 -6.13 -12.69
C ARG A 107 4.03 -7.22 -11.69
N THR A 108 4.81 -7.34 -10.62
CA THR A 108 4.57 -8.33 -9.56
C THR A 108 3.34 -7.92 -8.74
N PHE A 109 3.17 -6.62 -8.52
CA PHE A 109 2.06 -6.03 -7.79
C PHE A 109 0.70 -6.22 -8.47
N ARG A 110 0.58 -5.98 -9.79
CA ARG A 110 -0.67 -6.26 -10.55
C ARG A 110 -1.08 -7.73 -10.54
N ASN A 111 -0.12 -8.65 -10.66
CA ASN A 111 -0.41 -10.08 -10.59
C ASN A 111 -0.86 -10.48 -9.18
N TRP A 112 -0.24 -9.90 -8.15
CA TRP A 112 -0.63 -10.11 -6.76
C TRP A 112 -2.04 -9.56 -6.49
N LEU A 113 -2.35 -8.34 -6.95
CA LEU A 113 -3.70 -7.74 -6.85
C LEU A 113 -4.79 -8.63 -7.45
N ARG A 114 -4.57 -9.14 -8.66
CA ARG A 114 -5.52 -10.07 -9.30
C ARG A 114 -5.71 -11.34 -8.46
N THR A 115 -4.63 -11.87 -7.91
CA THR A 115 -4.70 -13.05 -7.03
C THR A 115 -5.44 -12.75 -5.73
N ALA A 116 -5.15 -11.60 -5.10
CA ALA A 116 -5.76 -11.16 -3.84
C ALA A 116 -7.25 -10.84 -3.98
N ALA A 117 -7.66 -10.27 -5.11
CA ALA A 117 -9.06 -9.99 -5.42
C ALA A 117 -9.88 -11.22 -5.82
N GLY A 118 -9.31 -12.43 -5.76
CA GLY A 118 -10.01 -13.66 -6.15
C GLY A 118 -10.15 -13.84 -7.67
N TYR A 119 -9.51 -13.00 -8.49
CA TYR A 119 -9.34 -13.28 -9.91
C TYR A 119 -8.29 -14.39 -10.08
N SER A 120 -8.73 -15.62 -9.87
CA SER A 120 -8.02 -16.80 -10.36
C SER A 120 -7.87 -16.63 -11.86
N HIS A 121 -6.65 -16.31 -12.27
CA HIS A 121 -6.26 -16.32 -13.67
C HIS A 121 -6.28 -17.79 -14.10
N ASN A 122 -7.47 -18.28 -14.47
CA ASN A 122 -7.65 -19.55 -15.15
C ASN A 122 -6.99 -19.40 -16.53
N ARG A 123 -5.66 -19.51 -16.58
CA ARG A 123 -4.91 -19.72 -17.82
C ARG A 123 -5.09 -21.17 -18.23
N ASN A 124 -6.32 -21.50 -18.62
CA ASN A 124 -6.58 -22.41 -19.72
C ASN A 124 -7.17 -21.57 -20.86
N LEU A 125 -6.39 -20.61 -21.34
CA LEU A 125 -6.47 -20.18 -22.73
C LEU A 125 -5.37 -20.95 -23.48
N ALA A 126 -5.64 -22.23 -23.66
CA ALA A 126 -5.18 -22.95 -24.83
C ALA A 126 -6.30 -22.79 -25.88
N ILE A 127 -5.95 -22.15 -26.98
CA ILE A 127 -6.36 -22.31 -28.40
C ILE A 127 -6.15 -20.97 -29.08
#